data_AF-Q5BY00-F1
#
_entry.id   AF-Q5BY00-F1
#
_cell.length_a   1.000
_cell.length_b   1.000
_cell.length_c   1.000
_cell.angle_alpha   90.00
_cell.angle_beta   90.00
_cell.angle_gamma   90.00
#
_symmetry.space_group_name_H-M   'P 1'
#
loop_
_entity.id
_entity.type
_entity.pdbx_description
1 polymer ?
#
loop_
_entity_poly.entity_id
_entity_poly.type
_entity_poly.pdbx_seq_one_letter_code
_entity_poly.pdbx_strand_id
1 'polypeptide(L)'
;PSHKNLQNLVSHKPKQNITLDHIPVYTEILKFGSLDQTRIRRLMPVFEDALMKIPSYKDTSLNYSREEVCCYVVDEYEGKLSVQGAILEQKARTRIFCTAFVNGGPHIVLGLNDKWRFGREVVRRCDILPVMHDEWISIRNPEFHSCVQMEEYEKDHMLQFYPLDGCRFELLRFRVSLRGNRELPMQVKVTYTIDGRRVSMRCDLLVPGYFSTSKRSGAVPCEKVEIHIPFPEEWIYHFRVEKHHKYGSVHSTLRKPGKIKGLERITQMAQSLLPPSMLEASIGVAKYEHLYKAIVWRIPRVPEKSEASFRPHLLTCNLVLAPHDTVPEWEALIPYCQIEYTMPSSTVSGATVRSISVEHTGNVEKFVKYLTKYKYTMDIDYQLGSRKEPALKSLLDEDTSNFYEKPSEQTQSNRTYEVN
;
A
#
# COMPACT_ATOMS: atom_id res chain seq x y z
N PRO A 1 53.39 45.14 9.42
CA PRO A 1 53.03 44.60 10.76
C PRO A 1 51.82 45.37 11.33
N SER A 2 50.64 44.81 11.59
CA SER A 2 50.20 43.43 11.72
C SER A 2 48.67 43.41 11.65
N HIS A 3 48.14 42.38 10.99
CA HIS A 3 46.73 41.99 10.96
C HIS A 3 46.15 41.71 12.36
N LYS A 4 44.79 41.68 12.38
CA LYS A 4 43.84 41.15 13.39
C LYS A 4 43.24 42.25 14.29
N ASN A 5 41.91 42.41 14.40
CA ASN A 5 40.95 41.37 14.77
C ASN A 5 39.65 41.38 13.97
N LEU A 6 39.47 40.28 13.25
CA LEU A 6 38.25 39.83 12.59
C LEU A 6 37.50 38.90 13.56
N GLN A 7 37.08 39.41 14.73
CA GLN A 7 36.44 38.60 15.77
C GLN A 7 35.05 39.09 16.22
N ASN A 8 34.55 40.21 15.70
CA ASN A 8 33.22 40.72 16.06
C ASN A 8 32.19 40.67 14.92
N LEU A 9 32.45 39.90 13.85
CA LEU A 9 31.46 39.64 12.82
C LEU A 9 31.03 38.17 12.85
N VAL A 10 29.72 37.98 13.10
CA VAL A 10 28.96 36.75 12.92
C VAL A 10 29.23 35.65 13.98
N SER A 11 28.57 35.78 15.12
CA SER A 11 28.10 34.59 15.86
C SER A 11 26.57 34.47 15.78
N HIS A 12 26.01 34.52 14.56
CA HIS A 12 24.83 33.70 14.31
C HIS A 12 25.31 32.25 14.24
N LYS A 13 25.53 31.65 15.42
CA LYS A 13 25.48 30.19 15.49
C LYS A 13 24.13 29.82 14.88
N PRO A 14 24.05 29.02 13.80
CA PRO A 14 22.77 28.52 13.34
C PRO A 14 22.13 27.87 14.57
N LYS A 15 20.90 28.30 14.91
CA LYS A 15 20.11 27.58 15.92
C LYS A 15 20.22 26.12 15.51
N GLN A 16 20.83 25.33 16.38
CA GLN A 16 21.01 23.91 16.19
C GLN A 16 19.58 23.39 16.17
N ASN A 17 19.00 23.27 14.98
CA ASN A 17 17.69 22.69 14.76
C ASN A 17 17.86 21.22 15.11
N ILE A 18 17.81 20.93 16.41
CA ILE A 18 17.67 19.58 16.94
C ILE A 18 16.31 19.17 16.41
N THR A 19 16.33 18.45 15.30
CA THR A 19 15.16 17.75 14.76
C THR A 19 14.73 16.79 15.85
N LEU A 20 13.62 17.12 16.51
CA LEU A 20 12.95 16.19 17.40
C LEU A 20 12.40 15.07 16.52
N ASP A 21 12.74 13.83 16.87
CA ASP A 21 12.18 12.66 16.23
C ASP A 21 11.31 11.93 17.25
N HIS A 22 10.03 11.79 16.92
CA HIS A 22 9.06 11.14 17.80
C HIS A 22 8.94 9.67 17.42
N ILE A 23 9.28 8.80 18.36
CA ILE A 23 9.14 7.35 18.17
C ILE A 23 7.76 6.95 18.70
N PRO A 24 6.88 6.38 17.86
CA PRO A 24 5.58 5.91 18.32
C PRO A 24 5.77 4.74 19.29
N VAL A 25 5.14 4.84 20.46
CA VAL A 25 5.05 3.75 21.43
C VAL A 25 3.77 2.98 21.17
N TYR A 26 3.89 1.67 20.93
CA TYR A 26 2.74 0.79 20.67
C TYR A 26 2.50 -0.10 21.88
N THR A 27 1.26 -0.11 22.36
CA THR A 27 0.78 -1.11 23.32
C THR A 27 -0.14 -2.06 22.59
N GLU A 28 0.25 -3.33 22.50
CA GLU A 28 -0.58 -4.37 21.88
C GLU A 28 -1.75 -4.70 22.80
N ILE A 29 -2.96 -4.29 22.42
CA ILE A 29 -4.19 -4.59 23.18
C ILE A 29 -4.76 -5.94 22.77
N LEU A 30 -4.88 -6.18 21.46
CA LEU A 30 -5.47 -7.38 20.87
C LEU A 30 -4.71 -7.81 19.62
N LYS A 31 -4.67 -9.13 19.37
CA LYS A 31 -4.13 -9.72 18.13
C LYS A 31 -5.23 -10.49 17.41
N PHE A 32 -5.42 -10.16 16.14
CA PHE A 32 -6.37 -10.85 15.26
C PHE A 32 -5.61 -11.71 14.26
N GLY A 33 -6.11 -12.93 14.04
CA GLY A 33 -5.56 -13.86 13.05
C GLY A 33 -6.65 -14.38 12.13
N SER A 34 -6.35 -14.46 10.84
CA SER A 34 -7.19 -15.16 9.87
C SER A 34 -6.33 -15.74 8.76
N LEU A 35 -6.76 -16.87 8.21
CA LEU A 35 -6.20 -17.43 6.99
C LEU A 35 -6.74 -16.73 5.73
N ASP A 36 -7.77 -15.89 5.87
CA ASP A 36 -8.33 -15.07 4.79
C ASP A 36 -7.95 -13.60 4.98
N GLN A 37 -7.09 -13.12 4.09
CA GLN A 37 -6.64 -11.73 4.09
C GLN A 37 -7.80 -10.74 3.90
N THR A 38 -8.81 -11.11 3.10
CA THR A 38 -9.96 -10.23 2.80
C THR A 38 -10.75 -9.94 4.06
N ARG A 39 -10.91 -10.92 4.95
CA ARG A 39 -11.57 -10.77 6.24
C ARG A 39 -10.85 -9.76 7.14
N ILE A 40 -9.52 -9.88 7.28
CA ILE A 40 -8.72 -8.94 8.07
C ILE A 40 -8.78 -7.53 7.49
N ARG A 41 -8.72 -7.40 6.16
CA ARG A 41 -8.83 -6.10 5.49
C ARG A 41 -10.18 -5.43 5.69
N ARG A 42 -11.28 -6.20 5.67
CA ARG A 42 -12.64 -5.69 5.94
C ARG A 42 -12.86 -5.31 7.41
N LEU A 43 -12.10 -5.89 8.33
CA LEU A 43 -12.18 -5.58 9.76
C LEU A 43 -11.55 -4.20 10.08
N MET A 44 -10.51 -3.79 9.35
CA MET A 44 -9.80 -2.53 9.64
C MET A 44 -10.71 -1.28 9.57
N PRO A 45 -11.53 -1.05 8.52
CA PRO A 45 -12.44 0.08 8.48
C PRO A 45 -13.42 0.11 9.66
N VAL A 46 -13.86 -1.05 10.16
CA VAL A 46 -14.77 -1.12 11.32
C VAL A 46 -14.11 -0.56 12.57
N PHE A 47 -12.84 -0.88 12.80
CA PHE A 47 -12.08 -0.30 13.92
C PHE A 47 -11.80 1.18 13.72
N GLU A 48 -11.44 1.59 12.51
CA GLU A 48 -11.21 3.00 12.19
C GLU A 48 -12.48 3.84 12.43
N ASP A 49 -13.65 3.33 12.02
CA ASP A 49 -14.95 3.98 12.22
C ASP A 49 -15.33 4.06 13.70
N ALA A 50 -15.04 3.01 14.47
CA ALA A 50 -15.28 3.01 15.91
C ALA A 50 -14.36 4.03 16.61
N LEU A 51 -13.05 4.01 16.30
CA LEU A 51 -12.05 4.92 16.87
C LEU A 51 -12.39 6.39 16.59
N MET A 52 -12.86 6.71 15.40
CA MET A 52 -13.23 8.07 15.02
C MET A 52 -14.44 8.63 15.80
N LYS A 53 -15.35 7.74 16.21
CA LYS A 53 -16.59 8.09 16.92
C LYS A 53 -16.45 8.06 18.44
N ILE A 54 -15.36 7.48 18.96
CA ILE A 54 -15.11 7.46 20.41
C ILE A 54 -15.00 8.91 20.92
N PRO A 55 -15.72 9.29 21.99
CA PRO A 55 -15.61 10.62 22.58
C PRO A 55 -14.18 10.93 23.00
N SER A 56 -13.72 12.16 22.73
CA SER A 56 -12.39 12.59 23.17
C SER A 56 -12.33 12.67 24.69
N TYR A 57 -11.44 11.89 25.30
CA TYR A 57 -11.08 12.00 26.71
C TYR A 57 -9.83 12.88 26.83
N LYS A 58 -9.87 13.89 27.71
CA LYS A 58 -8.69 14.70 28.03
C LYS A 58 -8.03 14.11 29.27
N ASP A 59 -6.87 13.49 29.09
CA ASP A 59 -5.98 13.17 30.21
C ASP A 59 -5.42 14.46 30.85
N THR A 60 -4.87 14.33 32.06
CA THR A 60 -4.11 15.41 32.73
C THR A 60 -3.06 15.95 31.77
N SER A 61 -3.11 17.26 31.49
CA SER A 61 -2.27 17.93 30.50
C SER A 61 -0.79 17.62 30.72
N LEU A 62 -0.13 17.08 29.70
CA LEU A 62 1.32 16.91 29.71
C LEU A 62 1.99 18.27 29.50
N ASN A 63 3.19 18.42 30.07
CA ASN A 63 4.02 19.61 29.85
C ASN A 63 5.19 19.25 28.93
N TYR A 64 5.13 19.75 27.70
CA TYR A 64 6.15 19.63 26.67
C TYR A 64 7.12 20.81 26.72
N SER A 65 8.42 20.50 26.59
CA SER A 65 9.48 21.51 26.49
C SER A 65 9.48 22.24 25.14
N ARG A 66 8.94 21.59 24.11
CA ARG A 66 8.75 22.14 22.76
C ARG A 66 7.36 21.74 22.28
N GLU A 67 6.64 22.71 21.76
CA GLU A 67 5.29 22.52 21.25
C GLU A 67 5.31 22.35 19.74
N GLU A 68 4.58 21.38 19.24
CA GLU A 68 4.46 21.13 17.81
C GLU A 68 3.10 20.54 17.42
N VAL A 69 2.69 20.81 16.19
CA VAL A 69 1.48 20.25 15.58
C VAL A 69 1.85 19.66 14.22
N CYS A 70 1.65 18.35 14.09
CA CYS A 70 1.88 17.58 12.88
C CYS A 70 0.55 17.14 12.26
N CYS A 71 0.32 17.51 11.00
CA CYS A 71 -0.80 17.02 10.20
C CYS A 71 -0.32 16.05 9.12
N TYR A 72 -1.07 14.97 8.91
CA TYR A 72 -0.77 13.98 7.88
C TYR A 72 -1.97 13.86 6.94
N VAL A 73 -1.77 14.26 5.69
CA VAL A 73 -2.77 14.08 4.63
C VAL A 73 -2.46 12.77 3.93
N VAL A 74 -3.35 11.80 4.11
CA VAL A 74 -3.25 10.47 3.51
C VAL A 74 -4.34 10.29 2.48
N ASP A 75 -3.96 10.22 1.22
CA ASP A 75 -4.86 9.84 0.14
C ASP A 75 -4.85 8.31 -0.03
N GLU A 76 -6.03 7.71 -0.11
CA GLU A 76 -6.23 6.30 -0.40
C GLU A 76 -6.94 6.19 -1.75
N TYR A 77 -6.17 5.85 -2.79
CA TYR A 77 -6.67 5.62 -4.14
C TYR A 77 -7.08 4.16 -4.32
N GLU A 78 -8.29 3.95 -4.85
CA GLU A 78 -8.78 2.67 -5.32
C GLU A 78 -9.18 2.75 -6.79
N GLY A 79 -8.77 1.78 -7.61
CA GLY A 79 -9.14 1.76 -9.03
C GLY A 79 -9.13 0.38 -9.68
N LYS A 80 -9.64 0.34 -10.92
CA LYS A 80 -9.59 -0.81 -11.82
C LYS A 80 -9.05 -0.38 -13.17
N LEU A 81 -8.06 -1.09 -13.69
CA LEU A 81 -7.40 -0.78 -14.96
C LEU A 81 -7.63 -1.90 -15.97
N SER A 82 -7.75 -1.52 -17.24
CA SER A 82 -7.80 -2.47 -18.36
C SER A 82 -6.43 -3.11 -18.62
N VAL A 83 -6.41 -4.10 -19.52
CA VAL A 83 -5.19 -4.77 -19.99
C VAL A 83 -4.17 -3.79 -20.60
N GLN A 84 -4.64 -2.68 -21.18
CA GLN A 84 -3.79 -1.62 -21.77
C GLN A 84 -3.38 -0.55 -20.76
N GLY A 85 -3.79 -0.66 -19.49
CA GLY A 85 -3.52 0.31 -18.44
C GLY A 85 -4.46 1.51 -18.40
N ALA A 86 -5.58 1.49 -19.14
CA ALA A 86 -6.58 2.55 -19.08
C ALA A 86 -7.40 2.43 -17.79
N ILE A 87 -7.66 3.57 -17.13
CA ILE A 87 -8.45 3.61 -15.90
C ILE A 87 -9.94 3.41 -16.23
N LEU A 88 -10.52 2.29 -15.80
CA LEU A 88 -11.94 1.96 -15.97
C LEU A 88 -12.80 2.54 -14.84
N GLU A 89 -12.33 2.34 -13.60
CA GLU A 89 -12.98 2.84 -12.40
C GLU A 89 -11.91 3.46 -11.49
N GLN A 90 -12.25 4.56 -10.82
CA GLN A 90 -11.40 5.16 -9.80
C GLN A 90 -12.21 5.87 -8.72
N LYS A 91 -11.70 5.82 -7.51
CA LYS A 91 -12.20 6.60 -6.37
C LYS A 91 -11.03 6.89 -5.44
N ALA A 92 -11.13 7.99 -4.71
CA ALA A 92 -10.19 8.29 -3.64
C ALA A 92 -10.93 8.72 -2.38
N ARG A 93 -10.35 8.32 -1.25
CA ARG A 93 -10.70 8.81 0.08
C ARG A 93 -9.50 9.54 0.63
N THR A 94 -9.69 10.76 1.12
CA THR A 94 -8.65 11.53 1.80
C THR A 94 -8.91 11.47 3.29
N ARG A 95 -7.87 11.19 4.07
CA ARG A 95 -7.89 11.12 5.53
C ARG A 95 -6.85 12.07 6.08
N ILE A 96 -7.24 12.89 7.04
CA ILE A 96 -6.37 13.84 7.72
C ILE A 96 -6.18 13.35 9.14
N PHE A 97 -4.93 13.05 9.47
CA PHE A 97 -4.54 12.71 10.84
C PHE A 97 -3.86 13.90 11.49
N CYS A 98 -4.08 14.05 12.79
CA CYS A 98 -3.41 15.06 13.60
C CYS A 98 -2.61 14.39 14.71
N THR A 99 -1.46 14.96 15.02
CA THR A 99 -0.68 14.69 16.22
C THR A 99 -0.26 16.03 16.77
N ALA A 100 -0.60 16.30 18.03
CA ALA A 100 -0.25 17.55 18.69
C ALA A 100 0.48 17.26 20.00
N PHE A 101 1.55 18.00 20.23
CA PHE A 101 2.29 18.04 21.48
C PHE A 101 2.21 19.50 21.94
N VAL A 102 1.18 19.85 22.71
CA VAL A 102 0.85 21.24 23.04
C VAL A 102 0.41 21.36 24.50
N ASN A 103 0.87 22.40 25.18
CA ASN A 103 0.60 22.59 26.60
C ASN A 103 -0.74 23.28 26.83
N GLY A 104 -1.43 22.93 27.91
CA GLY A 104 -2.68 23.59 28.31
C GLY A 104 -3.91 23.22 27.49
N GLY A 105 -3.79 22.28 26.55
CA GLY A 105 -4.90 21.81 25.71
C GLY A 105 -5.55 22.93 24.90
N PRO A 106 -4.79 23.65 24.06
CA PRO A 106 -5.27 24.81 23.34
C PRO A 106 -6.25 24.43 22.24
N HIS A 107 -7.03 25.41 21.83
CA HIS A 107 -7.84 25.30 20.64
C HIS A 107 -6.96 25.37 19.37
N ILE A 108 -7.15 24.42 18.45
CA ILE A 108 -6.44 24.33 17.17
C ILE A 108 -7.43 24.58 16.04
N VAL A 109 -7.00 25.40 15.07
CA VAL A 109 -7.76 25.70 13.85
C VAL A 109 -6.98 25.25 12.62
N LEU A 110 -7.55 24.35 11.84
CA LEU A 110 -6.96 23.81 10.62
C LEU A 110 -7.72 24.30 9.38
N GLY A 111 -6.99 24.85 8.41
CA GLY A 111 -7.52 25.33 7.14
C GLY A 111 -7.14 24.43 5.98
N LEU A 112 -8.14 24.05 5.16
CA LEU A 112 -7.98 23.25 3.94
C LEU A 112 -8.24 24.09 2.68
N ASN A 113 -7.78 23.62 1.53
CA ASN A 113 -8.10 24.16 0.21
C ASN A 113 -9.50 23.76 -0.30
N ASP A 114 -10.52 23.86 0.56
CA ASP A 114 -11.91 23.60 0.18
C ASP A 114 -12.49 24.73 -0.67
N LYS A 115 -13.05 24.43 -1.85
CA LYS A 115 -13.60 25.44 -2.78
C LYS A 115 -14.58 26.41 -2.13
N TRP A 116 -15.31 26.00 -1.10
CA TRP A 116 -16.19 26.88 -0.35
C TRP A 116 -15.44 28.08 0.26
N ARG A 117 -14.17 27.88 0.66
CA ARG A 117 -13.29 28.88 1.26
C ARG A 117 -12.49 29.72 0.26
N PHE A 118 -12.64 29.47 -1.03
CA PHE A 118 -11.91 30.22 -2.05
C PHE A 118 -12.18 31.73 -1.92
N GLY A 119 -11.12 32.50 -1.67
CA GLY A 119 -11.19 33.96 -1.47
C GLY A 119 -11.74 34.42 -0.11
N ARG A 120 -12.07 33.49 0.80
CA ARG A 120 -12.58 33.76 2.17
C ARG A 120 -11.58 33.40 3.26
N GLU A 121 -10.36 33.02 2.89
CA GLU A 121 -9.30 32.67 3.83
C GLU A 121 -8.89 33.88 4.67
N VAL A 122 -9.19 33.84 5.97
CA VAL A 122 -8.71 34.81 6.96
C VAL A 122 -7.83 34.08 7.94
N VAL A 123 -6.50 34.22 7.78
CA VAL A 123 -5.49 33.51 8.55
C VAL A 123 -4.30 34.44 8.81
N ARG A 124 -3.67 34.32 10.00
CA ARG A 124 -2.46 35.09 10.31
C ARG A 124 -1.29 34.61 9.45
N ARG A 125 -0.40 35.52 9.05
CA ARG A 125 0.76 35.17 8.20
C ARG A 125 1.67 34.09 8.79
N CYS A 126 1.78 34.02 10.12
CA CYS A 126 2.56 33.01 10.85
C CYS A 126 1.92 31.60 10.85
N ASP A 127 0.67 31.49 10.43
CA ASP A 127 -0.10 30.25 10.43
C ASP A 127 -0.26 29.64 9.04
N ILE A 128 0.12 30.39 8.00
CA ILE A 128 0.08 29.96 6.60
C ILE A 128 1.21 28.96 6.36
N LEU A 129 0.87 27.82 5.78
CA LEU A 129 1.81 26.77 5.43
C LEU A 129 2.20 26.85 3.96
N PRO A 130 3.43 26.42 3.60
CA PRO A 130 3.80 26.28 2.20
C PRO A 130 2.93 25.20 1.55
N VAL A 131 2.25 25.56 0.47
CA VAL A 131 1.34 24.66 -0.25
C VAL A 131 2.04 24.04 -1.46
N MET A 132 1.78 22.76 -1.74
CA MET A 132 2.35 22.04 -2.88
C MET A 132 1.82 22.57 -4.23
N HIS A 133 0.54 22.94 -4.30
CA HIS A 133 -0.12 23.43 -5.51
C HIS A 133 -1.30 24.34 -5.14
N ASP A 134 -1.73 25.22 -6.04
CA ASP A 134 -2.82 26.19 -5.79
C ASP A 134 -4.21 25.67 -6.19
N GLU A 135 -4.36 24.36 -6.39
CA GLU A 135 -5.64 23.74 -6.71
C GLU A 135 -6.60 23.74 -5.52
N TRP A 136 -7.89 23.82 -5.81
CA TRP A 136 -8.97 23.81 -4.81
C TRP A 136 -9.88 22.60 -5.03
N ILE A 137 -10.25 21.94 -3.94
CA ILE A 137 -10.99 20.69 -3.97
C ILE A 137 -12.44 20.86 -3.54
N SER A 138 -13.31 19.99 -4.03
CA SER A 138 -14.68 19.88 -3.54
C SER A 138 -14.74 18.72 -2.55
N ILE A 139 -14.84 19.03 -1.27
CA ILE A 139 -15.00 18.04 -0.20
C ILE A 139 -16.42 17.45 -0.31
N ARG A 140 -16.52 16.12 -0.35
CA ARG A 140 -17.80 15.39 -0.39
C ARG A 140 -17.88 14.42 0.77
N ASN A 141 -19.05 14.35 1.40
CA ASN A 141 -19.38 13.47 2.52
C ASN A 141 -18.27 13.46 3.60
N PRO A 142 -17.95 14.63 4.19
CA PRO A 142 -16.95 14.67 5.25
C PRO A 142 -17.48 13.98 6.50
N GLU A 143 -16.63 13.20 7.15
CA GLU A 143 -16.85 12.61 8.46
C GLU A 143 -15.77 13.16 9.40
N PHE A 144 -16.16 13.52 10.62
CA PHE A 144 -15.31 14.21 11.57
C PHE A 144 -15.09 13.38 12.82
N HIS A 145 -13.93 13.54 13.44
CA HIS A 145 -13.70 13.04 14.79
C HIS A 145 -14.64 13.74 15.78
N SER A 146 -14.96 13.07 16.88
CA SER A 146 -15.82 13.60 17.95
C SER A 146 -15.31 14.91 18.58
N CYS A 147 -14.03 15.25 18.41
CA CYS A 147 -13.42 16.45 18.98
C CYS A 147 -13.61 17.73 18.14
N VAL A 148 -14.17 17.61 16.93
CA VAL A 148 -14.38 18.74 16.01
C VAL A 148 -15.64 19.51 16.41
N GLN A 149 -15.52 20.83 16.49
CA GLN A 149 -16.63 21.74 16.73
C GLN A 149 -17.44 21.92 15.44
N MET A 150 -18.52 21.15 15.32
CA MET A 150 -19.34 21.10 14.10
C MET A 150 -20.00 22.43 13.76
N GLU A 151 -20.46 23.20 14.75
CA GLU A 151 -21.09 24.52 14.55
C GLU A 151 -20.17 25.51 13.80
N GLU A 152 -18.88 25.49 14.14
CA GLU A 152 -17.87 26.34 13.51
C GLU A 152 -17.54 25.87 12.08
N TYR A 153 -17.54 24.55 11.86
CA TYR A 153 -17.34 23.98 10.53
C TYR A 153 -18.51 24.30 9.60
N GLU A 154 -19.76 24.20 10.07
CA GLU A 154 -20.95 24.51 9.27
C GLU A 154 -21.01 25.99 8.86
N LYS A 155 -20.49 26.88 9.71
CA LYS A 155 -20.45 28.32 9.44
C LYS A 155 -19.35 28.72 8.47
N ASP A 156 -18.12 28.28 8.75
CA ASP A 156 -16.91 28.83 8.12
C ASP A 156 -16.02 27.77 7.48
N HIS A 157 -16.42 26.49 7.44
CA HIS A 157 -15.63 25.37 6.90
C HIS A 157 -14.20 25.29 7.46
N MET A 158 -13.99 25.81 8.67
CA MET A 158 -12.74 25.74 9.41
C MET A 158 -12.82 24.61 10.40
N LEU A 159 -11.76 23.79 10.47
CA LEU A 159 -11.70 22.68 11.41
C LEU A 159 -11.19 23.18 12.75
N GLN A 160 -12.12 23.48 13.65
CA GLN A 160 -11.87 23.92 15.01
C GLN A 160 -11.99 22.74 15.98
N PHE A 161 -10.96 22.46 16.78
CA PHE A 161 -10.97 21.31 17.70
C PHE A 161 -9.97 21.44 18.84
N TYR A 162 -10.18 20.65 19.89
CA TYR A 162 -9.17 20.37 20.90
C TYR A 162 -8.46 19.06 20.56
N PRO A 163 -7.12 19.04 20.42
CA PRO A 163 -6.42 17.83 20.03
C PRO A 163 -6.44 16.78 21.14
N LEU A 164 -6.31 15.50 20.74
CA LEU A 164 -5.88 14.45 21.65
C LEU A 164 -4.36 14.58 21.84
N ASP A 165 -3.94 14.75 23.10
CA ASP A 165 -2.56 15.09 23.42
C ASP A 165 -1.60 13.91 23.22
N GLY A 166 -0.47 14.15 22.55
CA GLY A 166 0.60 13.17 22.35
C GLY A 166 0.24 11.92 21.54
N CYS A 167 -0.92 11.87 20.87
CA CYS A 167 -1.35 10.72 20.08
C CYS A 167 -1.71 11.08 18.64
N ARG A 168 -1.62 10.09 17.74
CA ARG A 168 -2.04 10.24 16.35
C ARG A 168 -3.45 9.71 16.18
N PHE A 169 -4.37 10.58 15.78
CA PHE A 169 -5.76 10.23 15.54
C PHE A 169 -6.24 10.76 14.19
N GLU A 170 -7.29 10.13 13.66
CA GLU A 170 -7.96 10.59 12.44
C GLU A 170 -8.91 11.73 12.78
N LEU A 171 -8.65 12.93 12.26
CA LEU A 171 -9.43 14.14 12.52
C LEU A 171 -10.62 14.28 11.56
N LEU A 172 -10.38 14.00 10.29
CA LEU A 172 -11.34 14.20 9.21
C LEU A 172 -11.07 13.19 8.10
N ARG A 173 -12.13 12.64 7.52
CA ARG A 173 -12.07 11.92 6.24
C ARG A 173 -13.17 12.36 5.30
N PHE A 174 -12.87 12.38 4.01
CA PHE A 174 -13.83 12.80 2.99
C PHE A 174 -13.50 12.15 1.66
N ARG A 175 -14.44 12.30 0.72
CA ARG A 175 -14.26 11.90 -0.68
C ARG A 175 -14.01 13.11 -1.54
N VAL A 176 -13.23 12.92 -2.60
CA VAL A 176 -12.94 13.94 -3.61
C VAL A 176 -13.24 13.38 -4.99
N SER A 177 -13.76 14.23 -5.87
CA SER A 177 -13.87 13.90 -7.29
C SER A 177 -12.47 13.91 -7.90
N LEU A 178 -11.98 12.74 -8.31
CA LEU A 178 -10.71 12.63 -9.00
C LEU A 178 -10.80 13.21 -10.41
N ARG A 179 -9.67 13.71 -10.91
CA ARG A 179 -9.53 14.07 -12.32
C ARG A 179 -9.47 12.80 -13.17
N GLY A 180 -9.95 12.88 -14.41
CA GLY A 180 -9.76 11.82 -15.41
C GLY A 180 -8.29 11.74 -15.83
N ASN A 181 -7.41 11.25 -14.96
CA ASN A 181 -6.05 10.92 -15.35
C ASN A 181 -6.10 9.79 -16.37
N ARG A 182 -5.31 9.90 -17.44
CA ARG A 182 -5.28 8.84 -18.46
C ARG A 182 -4.51 7.61 -17.98
N GLU A 183 -3.49 7.83 -17.14
CA GLU A 183 -2.51 6.82 -16.73
C GLU A 183 -2.10 7.04 -15.25
N LEU A 184 -1.78 5.95 -14.56
CA LEU A 184 -1.31 5.97 -13.17
C LEU A 184 0.21 6.19 -13.06
N PRO A 185 0.69 6.60 -11.86
CA PRO A 185 2.11 6.81 -11.63
C PRO A 185 3.03 5.63 -11.94
N MET A 186 2.53 4.42 -11.70
CA MET A 186 3.21 3.18 -12.00
C MET A 186 2.39 2.42 -13.03
N GLN A 187 3.01 2.15 -14.18
CA GLN A 187 2.44 1.33 -15.23
C GLN A 187 2.89 -0.10 -15.01
N VAL A 188 1.92 -1.02 -14.98
CA VAL A 188 2.18 -2.45 -14.89
C VAL A 188 1.52 -3.09 -16.11
N LYS A 189 2.07 -4.18 -16.62
CA LYS A 189 1.40 -5.04 -17.60
C LYS A 189 1.70 -6.48 -17.26
N VAL A 190 0.67 -7.31 -17.16
CA VAL A 190 0.81 -8.75 -16.91
C VAL A 190 0.27 -9.52 -18.09
N THR A 191 1.08 -10.42 -18.62
CA THR A 191 0.73 -11.31 -19.73
C THR A 191 0.98 -12.75 -19.31
N TYR A 192 -0.02 -13.60 -19.54
CA TYR A 192 0.09 -15.06 -19.45
C TYR A 192 0.03 -15.65 -20.84
N THR A 193 0.98 -16.52 -21.18
CA THR A 193 0.96 -17.33 -22.39
C THR A 193 0.89 -18.79 -21.96
N ILE A 194 -0.23 -19.45 -22.27
CA ILE A 194 -0.47 -20.85 -21.92
C ILE A 194 -0.67 -21.62 -23.21
N ASP A 195 0.25 -22.53 -23.54
CA ASP A 195 0.13 -23.39 -24.72
C ASP A 195 0.61 -24.81 -24.42
N GLY A 196 -0.36 -25.72 -24.35
CA GLY A 196 -0.20 -27.12 -23.99
C GLY A 196 0.50 -27.26 -22.63
N ARG A 197 1.77 -27.66 -22.68
CA ARG A 197 2.60 -27.87 -21.48
C ARG A 197 3.40 -26.64 -21.07
N ARG A 198 3.44 -25.59 -21.87
CA ARG A 198 4.27 -24.41 -21.61
C ARG A 198 3.41 -23.31 -21.02
N VAL A 199 3.78 -22.86 -19.83
CA VAL A 199 3.16 -21.71 -19.18
C VAL A 199 4.23 -20.66 -18.98
N SER A 200 4.03 -19.47 -19.54
CA SER A 200 4.90 -18.31 -19.35
C SER A 200 4.08 -17.16 -18.79
N MET A 201 4.52 -16.60 -17.67
CA MET A 201 4.00 -15.38 -17.10
C MET A 201 5.06 -14.31 -17.21
N ARG A 202 4.66 -13.13 -17.69
CA ARG A 202 5.49 -11.95 -17.83
C ARG A 202 4.80 -10.77 -17.16
N CYS A 203 5.50 -10.07 -16.28
CA CYS A 203 5.04 -8.83 -15.66
C CYS A 203 6.06 -7.72 -15.92
N ASP A 204 5.67 -6.74 -16.72
CA ASP A 204 6.44 -5.52 -16.98
C ASP A 204 6.00 -4.42 -16.01
N LEU A 205 6.95 -3.70 -15.42
CA LEU A 205 6.72 -2.55 -14.56
C LEU A 205 7.53 -1.36 -15.07
N LEU A 206 6.88 -0.19 -15.14
CA LEU A 206 7.50 1.06 -15.55
C LEU A 206 7.00 2.19 -14.65
N VAL A 207 7.93 3.01 -14.16
CA VAL A 207 7.61 4.29 -13.52
C VAL A 207 8.08 5.40 -14.43
N PRO A 208 7.19 5.98 -15.26
CA PRO A 208 7.50 7.18 -16.02
C PRO A 208 7.79 8.30 -14.99
N GLY A 209 9.02 8.82 -14.96
CA GLY A 209 9.59 9.50 -13.78
C GLY A 209 8.99 10.85 -13.35
N TYR A 210 7.71 11.14 -13.60
CA TYR A 210 7.08 12.43 -13.32
C TYR A 210 5.62 12.28 -12.91
N PHE A 211 5.38 12.16 -11.59
CA PHE A 211 4.04 12.32 -11.02
C PHE A 211 4.12 13.22 -9.81
N SER A 212 4.05 14.52 -10.09
CA SER A 212 3.82 15.54 -9.08
C SER A 212 2.82 16.53 -9.68
N THR A 213 1.66 16.68 -9.05
CA THR A 213 0.70 17.75 -9.33
C THR A 213 1.35 19.14 -9.15
N SER A 214 2.50 19.22 -8.45
CA SER A 214 3.34 20.42 -8.41
C SER A 214 4.43 20.41 -9.47
N LYS A 215 4.62 21.55 -10.14
CA LYS A 215 5.76 21.84 -11.03
C LYS A 215 7.11 21.95 -10.28
N ARG A 216 7.16 21.68 -8.97
CA ARG A 216 8.31 22.01 -8.09
C ARG A 216 8.92 20.82 -7.33
N SER A 217 8.33 19.64 -7.37
CA SER A 217 8.88 18.45 -6.69
C SER A 217 9.62 17.55 -7.66
N GLY A 218 10.84 17.12 -7.30
CA GLY A 218 11.58 16.09 -8.01
C GLY A 218 10.79 14.78 -8.12
N ALA A 219 11.27 13.84 -8.93
CA ALA A 219 10.62 12.55 -9.14
C ALA A 219 10.30 11.86 -7.81
N VAL A 220 9.01 11.71 -7.49
CA VAL A 220 8.55 11.01 -6.30
C VAL A 220 8.63 9.50 -6.58
N PRO A 221 9.37 8.73 -5.75
CA PRO A 221 9.45 7.29 -5.94
C PRO A 221 8.17 6.59 -5.50
N CYS A 222 7.90 5.43 -6.09
CA CYS A 222 6.96 4.47 -5.53
C CYS A 222 7.71 3.61 -4.51
N GLU A 223 7.20 3.55 -3.28
CA GLU A 223 7.77 2.78 -2.17
C GLU A 223 6.81 1.68 -1.72
N LYS A 224 7.37 0.58 -1.20
CA LYS A 224 6.63 -0.59 -0.70
C LYS A 224 5.67 -1.14 -1.77
N VAL A 225 6.18 -1.30 -2.99
CA VAL A 225 5.40 -1.87 -4.09
C VAL A 225 5.22 -3.36 -3.86
N GLU A 226 3.97 -3.81 -3.93
CA GLU A 226 3.57 -5.21 -3.90
C GLU A 226 2.65 -5.49 -5.09
N ILE A 227 3.02 -6.45 -5.93
CA ILE A 227 2.20 -6.91 -7.05
C ILE A 227 1.83 -8.37 -6.79
N HIS A 228 0.53 -8.66 -6.70
CA HIS A 228 -0.02 -10.00 -6.52
C HIS A 228 -0.51 -10.52 -7.86
N ILE A 229 0.27 -11.41 -8.46
CA ILE A 229 -0.08 -12.06 -9.72
C ILE A 229 -0.74 -13.40 -9.37
N PRO A 230 -2.05 -13.57 -9.63
CA PRO A 230 -2.77 -14.78 -9.26
C PRO A 230 -2.13 -16.00 -9.90
N PHE A 231 -2.05 -17.09 -9.16
CA PHE A 231 -1.36 -18.29 -9.61
C PHE A 231 -2.22 -19.53 -9.31
N PRO A 232 -2.57 -20.35 -10.33
CA PRO A 232 -3.43 -21.52 -10.15
C PRO A 232 -2.93 -22.52 -9.09
N GLU A 233 -3.88 -23.14 -8.40
CA GLU A 233 -3.57 -24.01 -7.26
C GLU A 233 -2.88 -25.31 -7.68
N GLU A 234 -3.25 -25.81 -8.86
CA GLU A 234 -2.75 -26.98 -9.53
C GLU A 234 -1.23 -26.91 -9.77
N TRP A 235 -0.70 -25.69 -9.89
CA TRP A 235 0.71 -25.46 -10.20
C TRP A 235 1.54 -25.08 -8.96
N ILE A 236 0.92 -24.93 -7.77
CA ILE A 236 1.60 -24.46 -6.55
C ILE A 236 2.78 -25.34 -6.17
N TYR A 237 2.70 -26.65 -6.44
CA TYR A 237 3.73 -27.59 -6.03
C TYR A 237 5.10 -27.29 -6.67
N HIS A 238 5.13 -26.67 -7.86
CA HIS A 238 6.35 -26.18 -8.49
C HIS A 238 7.09 -25.13 -7.64
N PHE A 239 6.35 -24.40 -6.79
CA PHE A 239 6.92 -23.42 -5.87
C PHE A 239 7.30 -23.99 -4.50
N ARG A 240 7.06 -25.28 -4.23
CA ARG A 240 7.41 -25.90 -2.95
C ARG A 240 8.86 -26.38 -2.97
N VAL A 241 9.66 -25.92 -2.01
CA VAL A 241 11.03 -26.37 -1.79
C VAL A 241 11.10 -27.11 -0.47
N GLU A 242 11.53 -28.36 -0.49
CA GLU A 242 11.84 -29.10 0.73
C GLU A 242 13.08 -28.52 1.41
N LYS A 243 12.93 -28.17 2.69
CA LYS A 243 14.03 -27.89 3.61
C LYS A 243 14.05 -29.00 4.66
N HIS A 244 15.19 -29.17 5.33
CA HIS A 244 15.44 -30.27 6.27
C HIS A 244 14.32 -30.58 7.29
N HIS A 245 13.47 -29.61 7.64
CA HIS A 245 12.34 -29.81 8.57
C HIS A 245 11.04 -29.07 8.20
N LYS A 246 10.98 -28.39 7.04
CA LYS A 246 9.84 -27.54 6.62
C LYS A 246 9.79 -27.39 5.10
N TYR A 247 8.61 -27.12 4.55
CA TYR A 247 8.47 -26.65 3.17
C TYR A 247 8.65 -25.12 3.10
N GLY A 248 9.47 -24.65 2.16
CA GLY A 248 9.62 -23.24 1.80
C GLY A 248 9.05 -22.93 0.42
N SER A 249 9.02 -21.65 0.03
CA SER A 249 8.70 -21.23 -1.33
C SER A 249 9.97 -21.04 -2.15
N VAL A 250 9.91 -21.34 -3.45
CA VAL A 250 10.88 -20.85 -4.43
C VAL A 250 10.89 -19.32 -4.40
N HIS A 251 12.10 -18.75 -4.37
CA HIS A 251 12.34 -17.31 -4.43
C HIS A 251 12.89 -16.96 -5.81
N SER A 252 12.57 -15.75 -6.30
CA SER A 252 13.07 -15.26 -7.57
C SER A 252 14.59 -15.14 -7.58
N THR A 253 15.22 -15.55 -8.67
CA THR A 253 16.61 -15.23 -8.95
C THR A 253 16.74 -13.83 -9.55
N LEU A 254 17.72 -13.06 -9.08
CA LEU A 254 17.94 -11.69 -9.58
C LEU A 254 18.51 -11.71 -11.00
N ARG A 255 17.78 -11.09 -11.94
CA ARG A 255 18.20 -10.92 -13.33
C ARG A 255 19.16 -9.74 -13.44
N LYS A 256 20.47 -9.96 -13.23
CA LYS A 256 21.51 -8.94 -13.50
C LYS A 256 21.96 -9.01 -14.96
N PRO A 257 21.53 -8.10 -15.84
CA PRO A 257 22.15 -8.00 -17.16
C PRO A 257 23.61 -7.55 -16.99
N GLY A 258 24.58 -8.40 -17.36
CA GLY A 258 25.96 -7.98 -17.61
C GLY A 258 26.99 -8.10 -16.46
N LYS A 259 26.65 -8.60 -15.27
CA LYS A 259 27.66 -8.94 -14.22
C LYS A 259 27.33 -10.27 -13.56
N ILE A 260 27.54 -11.36 -14.31
CA ILE A 260 27.65 -12.70 -13.74
C ILE A 260 29.00 -12.73 -13.01
N LYS A 261 28.99 -12.70 -11.67
CA LYS A 261 30.19 -12.97 -10.88
C LYS A 261 30.39 -14.49 -10.82
N GLY A 262 31.57 -14.95 -11.22
CA GLY A 262 31.97 -16.35 -11.23
C GLY A 262 32.12 -16.89 -12.64
N LEU A 263 33.36 -17.19 -13.04
CA LEU A 263 33.68 -17.83 -14.33
C LEU A 263 32.85 -19.11 -14.51
N GLU A 264 32.66 -19.87 -13.43
CA GLU A 264 31.86 -21.12 -13.42
C GLU A 264 30.40 -20.92 -13.84
N ARG A 265 29.72 -19.84 -13.41
CA ARG A 265 28.34 -19.56 -13.83
C ARG A 265 28.25 -19.14 -15.28
N ILE A 266 29.25 -18.42 -15.79
CA ILE A 266 29.33 -18.03 -17.21
C ILE A 266 29.53 -19.29 -18.06
N THR A 267 30.45 -20.17 -17.67
CA THR A 267 30.73 -21.42 -18.39
C THR A 267 29.53 -22.38 -18.34
N GLN A 268 28.87 -22.52 -17.18
CA GLN A 268 27.70 -23.38 -17.03
C GLN A 268 26.45 -22.84 -17.75
N MET A 269 26.25 -21.52 -17.82
CA MET A 269 25.19 -20.93 -18.66
C MET A 269 25.52 -21.04 -20.16
N ALA A 270 26.77 -20.81 -20.56
CA ALA A 270 27.21 -20.98 -21.94
C ALA A 270 27.12 -22.43 -22.43
N GLN A 271 27.24 -23.40 -21.52
CA GLN A 271 27.05 -24.83 -21.78
C GLN A 271 25.60 -25.32 -21.58
N SER A 272 24.63 -24.42 -21.30
CA SER A 272 23.22 -24.79 -20.99
C SER A 272 23.05 -25.83 -19.87
N LEU A 273 24.02 -25.91 -18.94
CA LEU A 273 24.04 -26.91 -17.86
C LEU A 273 23.24 -26.49 -16.62
N LEU A 274 22.83 -25.23 -16.52
CA LEU A 274 21.89 -24.77 -15.50
C LEU A 274 20.50 -24.66 -16.11
N PRO A 275 19.47 -25.33 -15.55
CA PRO A 275 18.11 -25.14 -16.01
C PRO A 275 17.73 -23.65 -15.86
N PRO A 276 16.99 -23.07 -16.83
CA PRO A 276 16.54 -21.69 -16.72
C PRO A 276 15.76 -21.53 -15.40
N SER A 277 16.03 -20.44 -14.68
CA SER A 277 15.35 -20.21 -13.42
C SER A 277 13.86 -20.03 -13.69
N MET A 278 13.05 -20.83 -13.00
CA MET A 278 11.59 -20.81 -13.12
C MET A 278 11.01 -19.44 -12.80
N LEU A 279 11.62 -18.67 -11.88
CA LEU A 279 11.16 -17.36 -11.44
C LEU A 279 12.34 -16.37 -11.44
N GLU A 280 12.29 -15.35 -12.29
CA GLU A 280 13.33 -14.33 -12.42
C GLU A 280 12.75 -12.93 -12.23
N ALA A 281 13.35 -12.14 -11.34
CA ALA A 281 12.97 -10.75 -11.13
C ALA A 281 14.15 -9.83 -11.44
N SER A 282 13.94 -8.73 -12.15
CA SER A 282 15.00 -7.74 -12.41
C SER A 282 15.38 -6.93 -11.19
N ILE A 283 14.41 -6.68 -10.29
CA ILE A 283 14.56 -5.94 -9.04
C ILE A 283 13.64 -6.56 -7.97
N GLY A 284 13.88 -6.23 -6.70
CA GLY A 284 13.07 -6.73 -5.60
C GLY A 284 13.14 -8.26 -5.44
N VAL A 285 12.14 -8.82 -4.78
CA VAL A 285 12.03 -10.27 -4.54
C VAL A 285 10.61 -10.71 -4.85
N ALA A 286 10.46 -11.76 -5.65
CA ALA A 286 9.18 -12.43 -5.86
C ALA A 286 9.20 -13.85 -5.25
N LYS A 287 8.06 -14.28 -4.71
CA LYS A 287 7.83 -15.65 -4.23
C LYS A 287 6.33 -15.94 -4.22
N TYR A 288 5.97 -17.22 -4.22
CA TYR A 288 4.58 -17.60 -4.03
C TYR A 288 4.18 -17.45 -2.55
N GLU A 289 3.01 -16.86 -2.31
CA GLU A 289 2.43 -16.75 -0.97
C GLU A 289 1.02 -17.31 -0.93
N HIS A 290 0.85 -18.38 -0.14
CA HIS A 290 -0.43 -19.09 -0.05
C HIS A 290 -1.58 -18.22 0.47
N LEU A 291 -1.29 -17.27 1.36
CA LEU A 291 -2.28 -16.30 1.88
C LEU A 291 -2.93 -15.49 0.75
N TYR A 292 -2.18 -15.22 -0.33
CA TYR A 292 -2.62 -14.43 -1.47
C TYR A 292 -3.05 -15.27 -2.68
N LYS A 293 -2.76 -16.58 -2.65
CA LYS A 293 -2.86 -17.48 -3.82
C LYS A 293 -2.21 -16.89 -5.08
N ALA A 294 -1.06 -16.24 -4.88
CA ALA A 294 -0.42 -15.41 -5.88
C ALA A 294 1.10 -15.45 -5.76
N ILE A 295 1.78 -15.21 -6.87
CA ILE A 295 3.18 -14.79 -6.86
C ILE A 295 3.20 -13.32 -6.43
N VAL A 296 3.82 -13.06 -5.28
CA VAL A 296 3.92 -11.72 -4.69
C VAL A 296 5.29 -11.14 -4.99
N TRP A 297 5.33 -10.11 -5.82
CA TRP A 297 6.54 -9.35 -6.15
C TRP A 297 6.64 -8.11 -5.27
N ARG A 298 7.65 -8.07 -4.39
CA ARG A 298 7.90 -6.94 -3.49
C ARG A 298 9.11 -6.15 -3.93
N ILE A 299 8.91 -4.85 -4.13
CA ILE A 299 9.96 -3.90 -4.47
C ILE A 299 9.95 -2.79 -3.40
N PRO A 300 11.03 -2.63 -2.62
CA PRO A 300 11.07 -1.60 -1.57
C PRO A 300 10.89 -0.18 -2.09
N ARG A 301 11.48 0.11 -3.26
CA ARG A 301 11.47 1.44 -3.88
C ARG A 301 11.78 1.36 -5.38
N VAL A 302 11.03 2.09 -6.19
CA VAL A 302 11.26 2.26 -7.63
C VAL A 302 10.92 3.70 -8.07
N PRO A 303 11.78 4.41 -8.82
CA PRO A 303 13.13 4.00 -9.24
C PRO A 303 14.12 3.93 -8.06
N GLU A 304 15.18 3.12 -8.19
CA GLU A 304 16.29 3.13 -7.24
C GLU A 304 17.02 4.49 -7.26
N LYS A 305 17.70 4.86 -6.17
CA LYS A 305 18.32 6.19 -6.01
C LYS A 305 19.32 6.56 -7.13
N SER A 306 19.94 5.57 -7.78
CA SER A 306 20.94 5.74 -8.84
C SER A 306 20.44 5.34 -10.23
N GLU A 307 19.14 5.03 -10.34
CA GLU A 307 18.56 4.50 -11.57
C GLU A 307 18.02 5.62 -12.46
N ALA A 308 18.23 5.48 -13.77
CA ALA A 308 17.65 6.39 -14.75
C ALA A 308 16.12 6.23 -14.77
N SER A 309 15.41 7.35 -14.88
CA SER A 309 13.96 7.37 -15.12
C SER A 309 13.60 6.53 -16.35
N PHE A 310 12.40 5.93 -16.35
CA PHE A 310 11.87 5.10 -17.46
C PHE A 310 12.58 3.76 -17.70
N ARG A 311 13.38 3.26 -16.76
CA ARG A 311 13.89 1.89 -16.86
C ARG A 311 12.74 0.89 -16.67
N PRO A 312 12.47 0.00 -17.65
CA PRO A 312 11.49 -1.06 -17.46
C PRO A 312 12.08 -2.14 -16.55
N HIS A 313 11.23 -2.66 -15.69
CA HIS A 313 11.50 -3.78 -14.80
C HIS A 313 10.64 -4.97 -15.18
N LEU A 314 11.17 -6.16 -14.97
CA LEU A 314 10.59 -7.39 -15.48
C LEU A 314 10.61 -8.49 -14.41
N LEU A 315 9.46 -9.14 -14.26
CA LEU A 315 9.32 -10.41 -13.57
C LEU A 315 8.84 -11.46 -14.58
N THR A 316 9.55 -12.57 -14.69
CA THR A 316 9.16 -13.70 -15.54
C THR A 316 9.05 -14.98 -14.72
N CYS A 317 8.04 -15.78 -15.05
CA CYS A 317 7.88 -17.12 -14.54
C CYS A 317 7.62 -18.08 -15.70
N ASN A 318 8.47 -19.09 -15.86
CA ASN A 318 8.36 -20.06 -16.94
C ASN A 318 8.25 -21.47 -16.35
N LEU A 319 7.21 -22.18 -16.75
CA LEU A 319 6.89 -23.52 -16.28
C LEU A 319 6.71 -24.45 -17.48
N VAL A 320 7.18 -25.67 -17.32
CA VAL A 320 6.92 -26.77 -18.23
C VAL A 320 6.16 -27.82 -17.45
N LEU A 321 4.87 -27.94 -17.73
CA LEU A 321 3.93 -28.83 -17.06
C LEU A 321 4.30 -30.29 -17.33
N ALA A 322 4.41 -31.06 -16.25
CA ALA A 322 4.66 -32.51 -16.29
C ALA A 322 3.45 -33.25 -16.89
N PRO A 323 3.56 -34.52 -17.30
CA PRO A 323 2.45 -35.26 -17.90
C PRO A 323 1.19 -35.36 -17.03
N HIS A 324 1.31 -35.37 -15.70
CA HIS A 324 0.17 -35.42 -14.76
C HIS A 324 -0.44 -34.04 -14.46
N ASP A 325 0.24 -32.95 -14.82
CA ASP A 325 -0.27 -31.60 -14.56
C ASP A 325 -1.47 -31.27 -15.44
N THR A 326 -2.48 -30.65 -14.85
CA THR A 326 -3.63 -30.15 -15.60
C THR A 326 -3.52 -28.64 -15.79
N VAL A 327 -4.11 -28.17 -16.89
CA VAL A 327 -4.38 -26.74 -17.06
C VAL A 327 -5.81 -26.50 -16.57
N PRO A 328 -6.04 -25.54 -15.65
CA PRO A 328 -7.38 -25.18 -15.20
C PRO A 328 -8.30 -24.83 -16.38
N GLU A 329 -9.61 -24.87 -16.14
CA GLU A 329 -10.56 -24.27 -17.08
C GLU A 329 -10.23 -22.79 -17.29
N TRP A 330 -10.46 -22.28 -18.49
CA TRP A 330 -10.16 -20.88 -18.82
C TRP A 330 -10.98 -19.91 -17.97
N GLU A 331 -12.22 -20.29 -17.64
CA GLU A 331 -13.11 -19.53 -16.75
C GLU A 331 -12.64 -19.53 -15.28
N ALA A 332 -11.81 -20.49 -14.89
CA ALA A 332 -11.25 -20.56 -13.53
C ALA A 332 -10.03 -19.64 -13.35
N LEU A 333 -9.46 -19.10 -14.44
CA LEU A 333 -8.35 -18.16 -14.37
C LEU A 333 -8.82 -16.82 -13.82
N ILE A 334 -8.12 -16.32 -12.79
CA ILE A 334 -8.43 -15.03 -12.19
C ILE A 334 -8.05 -13.93 -13.18
N PRO A 335 -8.99 -13.07 -13.62
CA PRO A 335 -8.76 -12.18 -14.77
C PRO A 335 -7.93 -10.94 -14.43
N TYR A 336 -7.58 -10.70 -13.17
CA TYR A 336 -6.88 -9.49 -12.72
C TYR A 336 -5.77 -9.79 -11.72
N CYS A 337 -4.74 -8.94 -11.70
CA CYS A 337 -3.74 -8.89 -10.64
C CYS A 337 -4.03 -7.72 -9.69
N GLN A 338 -3.54 -7.80 -8.46
CA GLN A 338 -3.66 -6.71 -7.48
C GLN A 338 -2.34 -5.99 -7.32
N ILE A 339 -2.37 -4.66 -7.29
CA ILE A 339 -1.19 -3.83 -7.13
C ILE A 339 -1.40 -2.87 -5.96
N GLU A 340 -0.40 -2.80 -5.08
CA GLU A 340 -0.37 -1.89 -3.94
C GLU A 340 0.98 -1.18 -3.87
N TYR A 341 0.98 0.13 -3.67
CA TYR A 341 2.21 0.89 -3.41
C TYR A 341 1.91 2.21 -2.71
N THR A 342 2.96 2.89 -2.25
CA THR A 342 2.86 4.20 -1.61
C THR A 342 3.74 5.23 -2.31
N MET A 343 3.30 6.47 -2.38
CA MET A 343 4.06 7.60 -2.90
C MET A 343 4.14 8.68 -1.82
N PRO A 344 5.31 8.85 -1.16
CA PRO A 344 5.50 9.91 -0.17
C PRO A 344 5.46 11.28 -0.84
N SER A 345 5.07 12.33 -0.10
CA SER A 345 5.06 13.71 -0.59
C SER A 345 4.23 13.92 -1.86
N SER A 346 3.14 13.15 -2.03
CA SER A 346 2.25 13.23 -3.18
C SER A 346 0.78 13.27 -2.75
N THR A 347 -0.06 13.82 -3.61
CA THR A 347 -1.52 13.86 -3.45
C THR A 347 -2.19 13.50 -4.77
N VAL A 348 -3.23 12.67 -4.71
CA VAL A 348 -4.10 12.33 -5.86
C VAL A 348 -5.41 13.10 -5.80
N SER A 349 -5.87 13.45 -4.59
CA SER A 349 -7.08 14.25 -4.38
C SER A 349 -6.85 15.73 -4.68
N GLY A 350 -5.60 16.18 -4.60
CA GLY A 350 -5.25 17.60 -4.55
C GLY A 350 -5.62 18.25 -3.21
N ALA A 351 -5.84 17.50 -2.14
CA ALA A 351 -6.07 18.08 -0.81
C ALA A 351 -4.78 18.65 -0.23
N THR A 352 -4.84 19.86 0.32
CA THR A 352 -3.71 20.52 0.98
C THR A 352 -4.15 21.22 2.25
N VAL A 353 -3.34 21.08 3.30
CA VAL A 353 -3.48 21.91 4.51
C VAL A 353 -2.83 23.25 4.22
N ARG A 354 -3.62 24.32 4.24
CA ARG A 354 -3.18 25.69 3.95
C ARG A 354 -2.76 26.44 5.21
N SER A 355 -3.34 26.10 6.36
CA SER A 355 -2.98 26.74 7.62
C SER A 355 -3.18 25.87 8.84
N ILE A 356 -2.37 26.13 9.87
CA ILE A 356 -2.53 25.60 11.22
C ILE A 356 -2.36 26.76 12.20
N SER A 357 -3.39 27.04 12.99
CA SER A 357 -3.39 28.05 14.05
C SER A 357 -3.58 27.38 15.41
N VAL A 358 -2.90 27.91 16.43
CA VAL A 358 -3.01 27.47 17.82
C VAL A 358 -3.36 28.69 18.68
N GLU A 359 -4.32 28.54 19.58
CA GLU A 359 -4.91 29.62 20.38
C GLU A 359 -3.87 30.46 21.14
N HIS A 360 -2.97 29.81 21.89
CA HIS A 360 -1.85 30.52 22.50
C HIS A 360 -0.73 30.73 21.49
N THR A 361 -0.27 31.98 21.38
CA THR A 361 0.72 32.44 20.40
C THR A 361 2.15 32.09 20.79
N GLY A 362 2.38 30.86 21.27
CA GLY A 362 3.71 30.31 21.47
C GLY A 362 4.43 30.08 20.13
N ASN A 363 5.74 29.85 20.17
CA ASN A 363 6.51 29.38 19.01
C ASN A 363 6.21 27.89 18.76
N VAL A 364 4.97 27.56 18.38
CA VAL A 364 4.56 26.20 18.05
C VAL A 364 5.05 25.86 16.65
N GLU A 365 5.81 24.77 16.52
CA GLU A 365 6.27 24.27 15.23
C GLU A 365 5.13 23.55 14.50
N LYS A 366 5.00 23.78 13.19
CA LYS A 366 3.86 23.29 12.39
C LYS A 366 4.37 22.49 11.21
N PHE A 367 3.95 21.24 11.12
CA PHE A 367 4.40 20.32 10.08
C PHE A 367 3.23 19.71 9.34
N VAL A 368 3.41 19.50 8.04
CA VAL A 368 2.47 18.74 7.21
C VAL A 368 3.22 17.71 6.40
N LYS A 369 2.72 16.47 6.41
CA LYS A 369 3.24 15.35 5.63
C LYS A 369 2.15 14.83 4.71
N TYR A 370 2.51 14.55 3.46
CA TYR A 370 1.61 14.02 2.45
C TYR A 370 2.01 12.60 2.10
N LEU A 371 1.02 11.72 1.92
CA LEU A 371 1.23 10.34 1.51
C LEU A 371 0.05 9.89 0.65
N THR A 372 0.32 9.38 -0.54
CA THR A 372 -0.71 8.69 -1.32
C THR A 372 -0.47 7.19 -1.27
N LYS A 373 -1.50 6.42 -0.96
CA LYS A 373 -1.54 4.96 -1.04
C LYS A 373 -2.35 4.58 -2.27
N TYR A 374 -1.76 3.81 -3.16
CA TYR A 374 -2.43 3.28 -4.33
C TYR A 374 -2.75 1.81 -4.13
N LYS A 375 -4.00 1.45 -4.40
CA LYS A 375 -4.47 0.07 -4.46
C LYS A 375 -5.35 -0.08 -5.67
N TYR A 376 -5.02 -0.96 -6.60
CA TYR A 376 -5.86 -1.17 -7.78
C TYR A 376 -5.74 -2.58 -8.30
N THR A 377 -6.73 -2.98 -9.09
CA THR A 377 -6.67 -4.21 -9.88
C THR A 377 -6.39 -3.85 -11.33
N MET A 378 -5.68 -4.73 -12.02
CA MET A 378 -5.42 -4.59 -13.44
C MET A 378 -5.71 -5.90 -14.14
N ASP A 379 -6.45 -5.82 -15.25
CA ASP A 379 -6.77 -6.99 -16.05
C ASP A 379 -5.51 -7.62 -16.67
N ILE A 380 -5.48 -8.94 -16.70
CA ILE A 380 -4.38 -9.74 -17.20
C ILE A 380 -4.60 -10.07 -18.67
N ASP A 381 -3.55 -9.94 -19.47
CA ASP A 381 -3.52 -10.36 -20.88
C ASP A 381 -3.30 -11.87 -20.98
N TYR A 382 -4.38 -12.65 -21.12
CA TYR A 382 -4.31 -14.10 -21.31
C TYR A 382 -4.22 -14.46 -22.81
N GLN A 383 -3.07 -14.98 -23.22
CA GLN A 383 -2.81 -15.55 -24.54
C GLN A 383 -2.93 -17.07 -24.45
N LEU A 384 -4.15 -17.57 -24.72
CA LEU A 384 -4.52 -18.97 -24.56
C LEU A 384 -4.35 -19.72 -25.89
N GLY A 385 -3.47 -20.72 -25.90
CA GLY A 385 -3.25 -21.66 -26.99
C GLY A 385 -3.98 -22.98 -26.76
N SER A 386 -3.33 -24.09 -27.10
CA SER A 386 -3.89 -25.42 -26.88
C SER A 386 -4.03 -25.71 -25.38
N ARG A 387 -5.20 -26.19 -24.93
CA ARG A 387 -5.35 -26.63 -23.55
C ARG A 387 -4.81 -28.05 -23.41
N LYS A 388 -3.97 -28.29 -22.40
CA LYS A 388 -3.61 -29.65 -22.03
C LYS A 388 -4.76 -30.30 -21.28
N GLU A 389 -5.42 -31.26 -21.92
CA GLU A 389 -6.49 -32.05 -21.29
C GLU A 389 -5.95 -32.93 -20.15
N PRO A 390 -6.75 -33.17 -19.10
CA PRO A 390 -6.43 -34.18 -18.10
C PRO A 390 -6.26 -35.55 -18.78
N ALA A 391 -5.32 -36.36 -18.30
CA ALA A 391 -5.21 -37.74 -18.76
C ALA A 391 -6.56 -38.43 -18.52
N LEU A 392 -7.10 -39.10 -19.55
CA LEU A 392 -8.31 -39.92 -19.42
C LEU A 392 -8.12 -40.88 -18.24
N LYS A 393 -8.97 -40.76 -17.22
CA LYS A 393 -9.02 -41.78 -16.16
C LYS A 393 -9.36 -43.09 -16.82
N SER A 394 -8.52 -44.10 -16.65
CA SER A 394 -8.86 -45.45 -17.08
C SER A 394 -10.09 -45.90 -16.28
N LEU A 395 -11.01 -46.63 -16.90
CA LEU A 395 -12.14 -47.29 -16.19
C LEU A 395 -11.66 -48.18 -15.03
N LEU A 396 -10.37 -48.52 -15.00
CA LEU A 396 -9.72 -49.32 -13.95
C LEU A 396 -9.23 -48.48 -12.75
N ASP A 397 -9.22 -47.15 -12.85
CA ASP A 397 -8.74 -46.26 -11.77
C ASP A 397 -9.86 -45.82 -10.80
N GLU A 398 -11.14 -46.13 -11.08
CA GLU A 398 -12.27 -45.77 -10.21
C GLU A 398 -12.30 -46.58 -8.89
N ASP A 399 -11.74 -47.79 -8.88
CA ASP A 399 -11.88 -48.73 -7.76
C ASP A 399 -11.01 -48.44 -6.52
N THR A 400 -10.11 -47.45 -6.57
CA THR A 400 -9.22 -47.16 -5.42
C THR A 400 -9.74 -46.05 -4.50
N SER A 401 -10.85 -45.40 -4.85
CA SER A 401 -11.39 -44.27 -4.07
C SER A 401 -12.41 -44.65 -2.98
N ASN A 402 -12.85 -45.92 -2.92
CA ASN A 402 -13.83 -46.41 -1.93
C ASN A 402 -13.23 -47.00 -0.63
N PHE A 403 -11.90 -46.98 -0.44
CA PHE A 403 -11.28 -47.55 0.78
C PHE A 403 -11.14 -46.58 1.97
N TYR A 404 -11.65 -45.35 1.87
CA TYR A 404 -11.73 -44.41 2.99
C TYR A 404 -13.14 -43.83 3.18
N GLU A 405 -14.17 -44.68 3.17
CA GLU A 405 -15.42 -44.31 3.84
C GLU A 405 -15.21 -44.42 5.36
N LYS A 406 -15.30 -43.28 6.04
CA LYS A 406 -15.47 -43.21 7.50
C LYS A 406 -16.74 -44.00 7.87
N PRO A 407 -16.73 -44.80 8.95
CA PRO A 407 -17.92 -45.50 9.38
C PRO A 407 -19.01 -44.49 9.77
N SER A 408 -20.19 -44.68 9.19
CA SER A 408 -21.41 -43.94 9.47
C SER A 408 -21.90 -44.20 10.89
N GLU A 409 -22.04 -43.15 11.69
CA GLU A 409 -22.80 -43.20 12.95
C GLU A 409 -24.30 -43.32 12.62
N GLN A 410 -24.87 -44.49 12.84
CA GLN A 410 -26.31 -44.62 13.08
C GLN A 410 -26.59 -45.73 14.09
N THR A 411 -26.77 -45.37 15.37
CA THR A 411 -27.90 -45.85 16.19
C THR A 411 -27.96 -45.09 17.52
N GLN A 412 -28.94 -44.20 17.68
CA GLN A 412 -29.56 -43.95 18.98
C GLN A 412 -30.99 -44.46 18.90
N SER A 413 -31.20 -45.57 19.60
CA SER A 413 -32.48 -46.23 19.78
C SER A 413 -33.35 -45.44 20.76
N ASN A 414 -34.59 -45.21 20.34
CA ASN A 414 -35.70 -44.87 21.22
C ASN A 414 -35.83 -45.94 22.33
N ARG A 415 -35.73 -45.53 23.59
CA ARG A 415 -36.36 -46.23 24.71
C ARG A 415 -37.26 -45.26 25.46
N THR A 416 -38.53 -45.37 25.13
CA THR A 416 -39.68 -45.03 25.97
C THR A 416 -39.55 -45.74 27.31
N TYR A 417 -39.68 -44.99 28.41
CA TYR A 417 -40.04 -45.53 29.72
C TYR A 417 -41.35 -44.86 30.13
N GLU A 418 -42.41 -45.65 30.25
CA GLU A 418 -43.63 -45.28 30.95
C GLU A 418 -43.79 -46.16 32.20
N VAL A 419 -44.01 -45.46 33.33
CA VAL A 419 -44.74 -45.82 34.56
C VAL A 419 -44.21 -46.94 35.46
N ASN A 420 -43.66 -46.50 36.61
CA ASN A 420 -44.35 -46.61 37.91
C ASN A 420 -43.94 -45.45 38.82
#